data_AF-A0A3B9DM02-F1
#
_entry.id   AF-A0A3B9DM02-F1
#
_cell.length_a   1.000
_cell.length_b   1.000
_cell.length_c   1.000
_cell.angle_alpha   90.00
_cell.angle_beta   90.00
_cell.angle_gamma   90.00
#
_symmetry.space_group_name_H-M   'P 1'
#
loop_
_entity.id
_entity.type
_entity.pdbx_description
1 polymer ?
#
loop_
_entity_poly.entity_id
_entity_poly.type
_entity_poly.pdbx_seq_one_letter_code
_entity_poly.pdbx_strand_id
1 'polypeptide(L)'
;MNSKLNIAVIAAVMVLVVGAASYVFTAPYAGNAGLSRMPGVRIGGTDTPAPEDFSSLNDLGTNLIMKLDGFPPFVVYLAYVGTPEGVITGTRPDGGYWPQRVREGRNEGWLRIGDETFAMQATEILGDARLPMLELWSPRAARSARAIAQAAGEIRPPRDVAVNRPEPPLLPEIFLWTPR
;
A
#
# COMPACT_ATOMS: atom_id res chain seq x y z
N MET A 1 -26.86 39.64 9.92
CA MET A 1 -26.86 38.45 9.06
C MET A 1 -28.10 37.63 9.39
N ASN A 2 -28.93 37.27 8.41
CA ASN A 2 -30.29 36.75 8.64
C ASN A 2 -30.26 35.25 9.02
N SER A 3 -30.99 34.83 10.07
CA SER A 3 -30.92 33.44 10.60
C SER A 3 -31.26 32.37 9.56
N LYS A 4 -32.19 32.67 8.65
CA LYS A 4 -32.57 31.79 7.53
C LYS A 4 -31.42 31.57 6.55
N LEU A 5 -30.59 32.59 6.30
CA LEU A 5 -29.42 32.50 5.44
C LEU A 5 -28.34 31.62 6.08
N ASN A 6 -28.17 31.70 7.40
CA ASN A 6 -27.22 30.83 8.13
C ASN A 6 -27.65 29.36 8.10
N ILE A 7 -28.93 29.06 8.28
CA ILE A 7 -29.44 27.68 8.21
C ILE A 7 -29.26 27.10 6.80
N ALA A 8 -29.57 27.89 5.76
CA ALA A 8 -29.39 27.44 4.38
C ALA A 8 -27.93 27.13 4.04
N VAL A 9 -26.98 27.97 4.50
CA VAL A 9 -25.54 27.73 4.30
C VAL A 9 -25.08 26.49 5.06
N ILE A 10 -25.49 26.31 6.32
CA ILE A 10 -25.14 25.12 7.11
C ILE A 10 -25.70 23.85 6.46
N ALA A 11 -26.95 23.87 6.00
CA ALA A 11 -27.55 22.74 5.31
C ALA A 11 -26.82 22.41 3.99
N ALA A 12 -26.46 23.43 3.21
CA ALA A 12 -25.70 23.25 1.97
C ALA A 12 -24.32 22.65 2.24
N VAL A 13 -23.58 23.15 3.24
CA VAL A 13 -22.27 22.60 3.63
C VAL A 13 -22.41 21.16 4.12
N MET A 14 -23.42 20.86 4.94
CA MET A 14 -23.69 19.49 5.40
C MET A 14 -23.96 18.54 4.24
N VAL A 15 -24.78 18.93 3.26
CA VAL A 15 -25.04 18.12 2.07
C VAL A 15 -23.76 17.89 1.28
N LEU A 16 -22.91 18.91 1.15
CA LEU A 16 -21.63 18.80 0.45
C LEU A 16 -20.66 17.88 1.19
N VAL A 17 -20.56 17.99 2.51
CA VAL A 17 -19.70 17.14 3.35
C VAL A 17 -20.19 15.70 3.37
N VAL A 18 -21.49 15.47 3.57
CA VAL A 18 -22.09 14.13 3.57
C VAL A 18 -22.00 13.52 2.17
N GLY A 19 -22.23 14.29 1.12
CA GLY A 19 -22.09 13.85 -0.27
C GLY A 19 -20.65 13.48 -0.60
N ALA A 20 -19.68 14.34 -0.24
CA ALA A 20 -18.25 14.07 -0.43
C ALA A 20 -17.78 12.86 0.39
N ALA A 21 -18.19 12.74 1.66
CA ALA A 21 -17.87 11.59 2.50
C ALA A 21 -18.51 10.31 1.95
N SER A 22 -19.79 10.35 1.58
CA SER A 22 -20.50 9.20 1.00
C SER A 22 -19.85 8.77 -0.31
N TYR A 23 -19.45 9.70 -1.16
CA TYR A 23 -18.66 9.40 -2.36
C TYR A 23 -17.31 8.81 -2.00
N VAL A 24 -16.59 9.39 -1.04
CA VAL A 24 -15.27 8.91 -0.63
C VAL A 24 -15.31 7.50 -0.06
N PHE A 25 -16.36 7.17 0.66
CA PHE A 25 -16.56 5.84 1.13
C PHE A 25 -17.09 4.98 -0.03
N THR A 26 -18.26 5.23 -0.60
CA THR A 26 -18.96 4.29 -1.50
C THR A 26 -18.43 4.19 -2.93
N ALA A 27 -17.63 5.15 -3.42
CA ALA A 27 -17.20 5.14 -4.82
C ALA A 27 -16.30 3.94 -5.15
N PRO A 28 -16.53 3.27 -6.29
CA PRO A 28 -15.64 2.24 -6.79
C PRO A 28 -14.40 2.92 -7.40
N TYR A 29 -13.41 3.22 -6.55
CA TYR A 29 -12.16 3.81 -7.02
C TYR A 29 -11.43 2.87 -7.97
N ALA A 30 -10.89 3.43 -9.06
CA ALA A 30 -9.88 2.76 -9.87
C ALA A 30 -8.69 2.29 -9.00
N GLY A 31 -8.44 2.96 -7.86
CA GLY A 31 -7.49 2.53 -6.84
C GLY A 31 -7.81 1.12 -6.38
N ASN A 32 -9.00 0.89 -5.82
CA ASN A 32 -9.44 -0.40 -5.28
C ASN A 32 -9.43 -1.57 -6.30
N ALA A 33 -9.35 -1.27 -7.60
CA ALA A 33 -9.17 -2.23 -8.70
C ALA A 33 -7.71 -2.38 -9.19
N GLY A 34 -6.74 -1.78 -8.50
CA GLY A 34 -5.32 -1.79 -8.86
C GLY A 34 -4.95 -0.89 -10.05
N LEU A 35 -5.86 -0.02 -10.50
CA LEU A 35 -5.73 0.79 -11.72
C LEU A 35 -5.43 2.28 -11.46
N SER A 36 -5.60 2.80 -10.23
CA SER A 36 -5.31 4.21 -9.93
C SER A 36 -3.92 4.39 -9.34
N ARG A 37 -3.30 5.52 -9.74
CA ARG A 37 -2.04 6.02 -9.19
C ARG A 37 -2.22 6.77 -7.86
N MET A 38 -3.46 7.00 -7.41
CA MET A 38 -3.79 7.65 -6.14
C MET A 38 -4.35 6.63 -5.11
N PRO A 39 -3.80 6.59 -3.88
CA PRO A 39 -4.34 5.85 -2.74
C PRO A 39 -5.84 6.07 -2.52
N GLY A 40 -6.62 4.99 -2.43
CA GLY A 40 -7.98 5.04 -1.91
C GLY A 40 -8.00 5.14 -0.37
N VAL A 41 -9.19 5.07 0.23
CA VAL A 41 -9.37 5.00 1.70
C VAL A 41 -10.00 3.68 2.19
N ARG A 42 -10.38 2.80 1.26
CA ARG A 42 -11.00 1.49 1.55
C ARG A 42 -10.10 0.37 1.04
N ILE A 43 -9.79 -0.58 1.92
CA ILE A 43 -9.01 -1.75 1.56
C ILE A 43 -9.86 -2.79 0.78
N GLY A 44 -11.13 -2.95 1.19
CA GLY A 44 -12.03 -3.97 0.63
C GLY A 44 -11.62 -5.39 1.04
N GLY A 45 -12.13 -6.40 0.34
CA GLY A 45 -11.84 -7.81 0.61
C GLY A 45 -12.68 -8.41 1.76
N THR A 46 -12.52 -9.71 1.94
CA THR A 46 -13.08 -10.50 3.04
C THR A 46 -12.08 -10.53 4.18
N ASP A 47 -12.55 -10.27 5.40
CA ASP A 47 -11.73 -10.43 6.60
C ASP A 47 -11.45 -11.92 6.83
N THR A 48 -10.17 -12.30 6.80
CA THR A 48 -9.74 -13.69 6.78
C THR A 48 -8.67 -13.91 7.87
N PRO A 49 -8.74 -15.01 8.64
CA PRO A 49 -7.65 -15.39 9.53
C PRO A 49 -6.33 -15.55 8.76
N ALA A 50 -5.20 -15.20 9.37
CA ALA A 50 -3.90 -15.41 8.75
C ALA A 50 -3.67 -16.91 8.45
N PRO A 51 -3.22 -17.28 7.24
CA PRO A 51 -2.83 -18.66 6.95
C PRO A 51 -1.58 -19.04 7.76
N GLU A 52 -1.36 -20.35 7.93
CA GLU A 52 -0.12 -20.86 8.54
C GLU A 52 1.13 -20.53 7.70
N ASP A 53 0.95 -20.34 6.39
CA ASP A 53 2.03 -19.96 5.47
C ASP A 53 1.51 -19.01 4.38
N PHE A 54 1.98 -17.76 4.41
CA PHE A 54 1.63 -16.74 3.41
C PHE A 54 2.29 -17.00 2.06
N SER A 55 3.29 -17.89 1.98
CA SER A 55 3.93 -18.24 0.71
C SER A 55 2.93 -18.84 -0.30
N SER A 56 1.87 -19.49 0.20
CA SER A 56 0.75 -20.00 -0.58
C SER A 56 0.01 -18.93 -1.40
N LEU A 57 0.10 -17.66 -0.99
CA LEU A 57 -0.56 -16.54 -1.66
C LEU A 57 0.30 -15.92 -2.77
N ASN A 58 1.56 -16.34 -2.93
CA ASN A 58 2.50 -15.77 -3.91
C ASN A 58 2.08 -15.96 -5.37
N ASP A 59 1.08 -16.77 -5.68
CA ASP A 59 0.57 -16.94 -7.04
C ASP A 59 -0.59 -15.99 -7.38
N LEU A 60 -1.17 -15.29 -6.39
CA LEU A 60 -2.35 -14.42 -6.57
C LEU A 60 -2.06 -13.05 -7.23
N GLY A 61 -0.79 -12.69 -7.41
CA GLY A 61 -0.39 -11.45 -8.09
C GLY A 61 0.75 -10.72 -7.39
N THR A 62 1.42 -9.81 -8.11
CA THR A 62 2.69 -9.19 -7.66
C THR A 62 2.53 -8.10 -6.60
N ASN A 63 1.33 -7.56 -6.45
CA ASN A 63 1.03 -6.46 -5.55
C ASN A 63 -0.04 -6.85 -4.55
N LEU A 64 0.08 -6.30 -3.34
CA LEU A 64 -0.96 -6.30 -2.32
C LEU A 64 -1.47 -4.88 -2.11
N ILE A 65 -2.56 -4.79 -1.36
CA ILE A 65 -3.17 -3.55 -0.91
C ILE A 65 -2.95 -3.44 0.60
N MET A 66 -2.22 -2.43 1.05
CA MET A 66 -1.94 -2.18 2.47
C MET A 66 -2.77 -1.00 2.98
N LYS A 67 -3.26 -1.09 4.22
CA LYS A 67 -3.84 0.05 4.92
C LYS A 67 -3.42 0.01 6.38
N LEU A 68 -2.73 1.04 6.87
CA LEU A 68 -2.47 1.22 8.30
C LEU A 68 -3.74 1.67 9.03
N ASP A 69 -3.84 1.32 10.30
CA ASP A 69 -4.90 1.82 11.16
C ASP A 69 -4.76 3.32 11.47
N GLY A 70 -5.87 3.98 11.78
CA GLY A 70 -5.93 5.40 12.11
C GLY A 70 -5.78 6.37 10.94
N PHE A 71 -5.71 7.68 11.26
CA PHE A 71 -5.71 8.76 10.28
C PHE A 71 -4.30 9.22 9.87
N PRO A 72 -4.03 9.50 8.58
CA PRO A 72 -4.94 9.37 7.44
C PRO A 72 -5.12 7.92 6.97
N PRO A 73 -6.33 7.49 6.59
CA PRO A 73 -6.66 6.08 6.34
C PRO A 73 -6.30 5.64 4.90
N PHE A 74 -5.11 6.00 4.42
CA PHE A 74 -4.71 5.77 3.03
C PHE A 74 -4.40 4.30 2.74
N VAL A 75 -4.71 3.92 1.52
CA VAL A 75 -4.46 2.60 0.96
C VAL A 75 -3.25 2.65 0.02
N VAL A 76 -2.26 1.79 0.26
CA VAL A 76 -0.99 1.78 -0.47
C VAL A 76 -0.82 0.46 -1.22
N TYR A 77 -0.43 0.54 -2.49
CA TYR A 77 -0.09 -0.63 -3.29
C TYR A 77 1.39 -0.95 -3.10
N LEU A 78 1.69 -2.16 -2.66
CA LEU A 78 3.06 -2.60 -2.40
C LEU A 78 3.32 -3.90 -3.13
N ALA A 79 4.52 -4.02 -3.72
CA ALA A 79 5.02 -5.34 -4.09
C ALA A 79 5.27 -6.15 -2.81
N TYR A 80 4.96 -7.44 -2.84
CA TYR A 80 5.10 -8.30 -1.67
C TYR A 80 5.64 -9.68 -2.01
N VAL A 81 6.20 -10.34 -1.00
CA VAL A 81 6.44 -11.79 -1.02
C VAL A 81 5.96 -12.35 0.31
N GLY A 82 5.09 -13.37 0.26
CA GLY A 82 4.67 -14.14 1.42
C GLY A 82 5.72 -15.17 1.81
N THR A 83 5.87 -15.38 3.11
CA THR A 83 6.73 -16.37 3.76
C THR A 83 5.95 -17.09 4.87
N PRO A 84 6.48 -18.17 5.45
CA PRO A 84 5.85 -18.82 6.60
C PRO A 84 5.66 -17.88 7.80
N GLU A 85 6.57 -16.92 7.97
CA GLU A 85 6.55 -15.97 9.10
C GLU A 85 5.61 -14.78 8.87
N GLY A 86 5.21 -14.52 7.62
CA GLY A 86 4.37 -13.38 7.29
C GLY A 86 4.59 -12.84 5.88
N VAL A 87 4.53 -11.52 5.72
CA VAL A 87 4.62 -10.86 4.42
C VAL A 87 5.74 -9.83 4.41
N ILE A 88 6.67 -9.97 3.47
CA ILE A 88 7.74 -8.99 3.26
C ILE A 88 7.27 -7.98 2.21
N THR A 89 7.41 -6.70 2.55
CA THR A 89 7.17 -5.56 1.64
C THR A 89 8.38 -4.64 1.63
N GLY A 90 8.47 -3.79 0.62
CA GLY A 90 9.54 -2.80 0.53
C GLY A 90 9.11 -1.52 -0.16
N THR A 91 9.83 -0.45 0.14
CA THR A 91 9.61 0.89 -0.45
C THR A 91 10.93 1.61 -0.66
N ARG A 92 10.86 2.71 -1.42
CA ARG A 92 12.00 3.61 -1.55
C ARG A 92 12.33 4.27 -0.21
N PRO A 93 13.61 4.51 0.09
CA PRO A 93 14.06 5.21 1.28
C PRO A 93 13.90 6.73 1.12
N ASP A 94 12.65 7.17 0.98
CA ASP A 94 12.29 8.58 0.73
C ASP A 94 11.55 9.23 1.91
N GLY A 95 11.48 8.55 3.06
CA GLY A 95 10.76 9.05 4.23
C GLY A 95 9.25 9.11 3.99
N GLY A 96 8.71 8.18 3.21
CA GLY A 96 7.29 8.09 2.93
C GLY A 96 6.41 8.12 4.19
N TYR A 97 5.15 8.48 3.99
CA TYR A 97 4.15 8.59 5.06
C TYR A 97 4.00 7.30 5.89
N TRP A 98 3.87 6.13 5.24
CA TRP A 98 3.55 4.90 5.95
C TRP A 98 4.79 4.27 6.64
N PRO A 99 6.01 4.28 6.06
CA PRO A 99 7.23 3.86 6.79
C PRO A 99 7.44 4.67 8.06
N GLN A 100 7.27 5.99 7.95
CA GLN A 100 7.40 6.90 9.09
C GLN A 100 6.42 6.53 10.21
N ARG A 101 5.19 6.16 9.86
CA ARG A 101 4.19 5.72 10.85
C ARG A 101 4.50 4.39 11.50
N VAL A 102 5.11 3.45 10.78
CA VAL A 102 5.58 2.21 11.37
C VAL A 102 6.65 2.51 12.42
N ARG A 103 7.60 3.41 12.13
CA ARG A 103 8.65 3.85 13.08
C ARG A 103 8.09 4.57 14.30
N GLU A 104 6.98 5.28 14.14
CA GLU A 104 6.26 5.96 15.23
C GLU A 104 5.40 5.00 16.09
N GLY A 105 5.48 3.69 15.85
CA GLY A 105 4.71 2.68 16.58
C GLY A 105 3.25 2.57 16.16
N ARG A 106 2.83 3.28 15.11
CA ARG A 106 1.49 3.18 14.51
C ARG A 106 1.52 2.16 13.37
N ASN A 107 1.96 0.95 13.70
CA ASN A 107 2.41 -0.08 12.76
C ASN A 107 1.39 -1.21 12.51
N GLU A 108 0.23 -1.16 13.16
CA GLU A 108 -0.86 -2.11 12.91
C GLU A 108 -1.70 -1.69 11.70
N GLY A 109 -2.24 -2.68 11.00
CA GLY A 109 -3.09 -2.43 9.84
C GLY A 109 -3.63 -3.70 9.23
N TRP A 110 -3.92 -3.60 7.94
CA TRP A 110 -4.44 -4.68 7.13
C TRP A 110 -3.65 -4.83 5.82
N LEU A 111 -3.43 -6.07 5.42
CA LEU A 111 -2.92 -6.43 4.11
C LEU A 111 -3.99 -7.21 3.37
N ARG A 112 -4.32 -6.77 2.16
CA ARG A 112 -5.21 -7.49 1.25
C ARG A 112 -4.41 -8.08 0.10
N ILE A 113 -4.53 -9.39 -0.08
CA ILE A 113 -3.91 -10.17 -1.14
C ILE A 113 -5.03 -10.91 -1.87
N GLY A 114 -5.21 -10.62 -3.16
CA GLY A 114 -6.42 -11.05 -3.87
C GLY A 114 -7.68 -10.48 -3.22
N ASP A 115 -8.59 -11.36 -2.81
CA ASP A 115 -9.84 -11.00 -2.14
C ASP A 115 -9.79 -11.19 -0.61
N GLU A 116 -8.70 -11.70 -0.06
CA GLU A 116 -8.54 -11.95 1.37
C GLU A 116 -7.80 -10.78 2.03
N THR A 117 -8.24 -10.41 3.23
CA THR A 117 -7.70 -9.30 4.01
C THR A 117 -7.33 -9.79 5.41
N PHE A 118 -6.08 -9.53 5.80
CA PHE A 118 -5.49 -10.03 7.03
C PHE A 118 -5.15 -8.87 7.96
N ALA A 119 -5.46 -9.02 9.24
CA ALA A 119 -5.00 -8.11 10.29
C ALA A 119 -3.53 -8.38 10.60
N MET A 120 -2.69 -7.36 10.45
CA MET A 120 -1.23 -7.51 10.50
C MET A 120 -0.57 -6.38 11.29
N GLN A 121 0.67 -6.59 11.70
CA GLN A 121 1.55 -5.60 12.29
C GLN A 121 2.87 -5.54 11.53
N ALA A 122 3.31 -4.34 11.16
CA ALA A 122 4.56 -4.12 10.44
C ALA A 122 5.75 -3.89 11.38
N THR A 123 6.89 -4.45 11.04
CA THR A 123 8.19 -4.16 11.67
C THR A 123 9.18 -3.79 10.59
N GLU A 124 9.83 -2.64 10.71
CA GLU A 124 10.93 -2.27 9.83
C GLU A 124 12.16 -3.12 10.15
N ILE A 125 12.79 -3.65 9.10
CA ILE A 125 13.99 -4.46 9.21
C ILE A 125 15.19 -3.57 8.86
N LEU A 126 16.00 -3.30 9.88
CA LEU A 126 17.11 -2.35 9.82
C LEU A 126 18.45 -3.06 9.62
N GLY A 127 19.46 -2.30 9.16
CA GLY A 127 20.83 -2.80 9.00
C GLY A 127 20.93 -3.99 8.05
N ASP A 128 21.96 -4.82 8.22
CA ASP A 128 22.24 -5.94 7.30
C ASP A 128 21.19 -7.05 7.36
N ALA A 129 20.35 -7.08 8.41
CA ALA A 129 19.23 -8.01 8.52
C ALA A 129 18.22 -7.89 7.37
N ARG A 130 18.19 -6.74 6.67
CA ARG A 130 17.32 -6.56 5.50
C ARG A 130 17.84 -7.24 4.23
N LEU A 131 19.14 -7.60 4.16
CA LEU A 131 19.75 -8.11 2.92
C LEU A 131 19.10 -9.42 2.43
N PRO A 132 18.87 -10.45 3.29
CA PRO A 132 18.21 -11.68 2.83
C PRO A 132 16.76 -11.42 2.39
N MET A 133 16.06 -10.51 3.08
CA MET A 133 14.69 -10.14 2.71
C MET A 133 14.63 -9.37 1.40
N LEU A 134 15.61 -8.51 1.13
CA LEU A 134 15.77 -7.84 -0.17
C LEU A 134 15.97 -8.85 -1.28
N GLU A 135 16.78 -9.87 -1.08
CA GLU A 135 17.01 -10.93 -2.07
C GLU A 135 15.71 -11.67 -2.41
N LEU A 136 14.89 -11.99 -1.41
CA LEU A 136 13.58 -12.62 -1.60
C LEU A 136 12.57 -11.70 -2.29
N TRP A 137 12.53 -10.42 -1.90
CA TRP A 137 11.51 -9.47 -2.35
C TRP A 137 11.81 -8.84 -3.72
N SER A 138 13.09 -8.60 -4.05
CA SER A 138 13.52 -7.86 -5.26
C SER A 138 12.99 -8.44 -6.58
N PRO A 139 12.98 -9.77 -6.80
CA PRO A 139 12.38 -10.35 -8.00
C PRO A 139 10.90 -9.99 -8.15
N ARG A 140 10.17 -9.89 -7.04
CA ARG A 140 8.75 -9.54 -7.06
C ARG A 140 8.53 -8.05 -7.33
N ALA A 141 9.33 -7.19 -6.71
CA ALA A 141 9.36 -5.76 -6.97
C ALA A 141 9.63 -5.44 -8.46
N ALA A 142 10.59 -6.15 -9.06
CA ALA A 142 10.88 -6.01 -10.49
C ALA A 142 9.69 -6.41 -11.38
N ARG A 143 8.97 -7.49 -11.04
CA ARG A 143 7.76 -7.88 -11.79
C ARG A 143 6.63 -6.87 -11.63
N SER A 144 6.42 -6.35 -10.42
CA SER A 144 5.45 -5.27 -10.17
C SER A 144 5.75 -4.03 -11.01
N ALA A 145 7.00 -3.55 -10.98
CA ALA A 145 7.43 -2.39 -11.77
C ALA A 145 7.20 -2.59 -13.28
N ARG A 146 7.50 -3.80 -13.80
CA ARG A 146 7.23 -4.15 -15.20
C ARG A 146 5.74 -4.13 -15.52
N ALA A 147 4.90 -4.72 -14.67
CA ALA A 147 3.44 -4.72 -14.87
C ALA A 147 2.88 -3.30 -14.89
N ILE A 148 3.35 -2.42 -14.01
CA ILE A 148 2.95 -1.00 -13.97
C ILE A 148 3.39 -0.29 -15.26
N ALA A 149 4.63 -0.50 -15.71
CA ALA A 149 5.13 0.10 -16.96
C ALA A 149 4.33 -0.36 -18.19
N GLN A 150 4.04 -1.66 -18.27
CA GLN A 150 3.21 -2.24 -19.33
C GLN A 150 1.79 -1.67 -19.32
N ALA A 151 1.15 -1.57 -18.15
CA ALA A 151 -0.16 -0.95 -18.00
C ALA A 151 -0.17 0.53 -18.38
N ALA A 152 0.95 1.24 -18.22
CA ALA A 152 1.14 2.62 -18.65
C ALA A 152 1.42 2.77 -20.16
N GLY A 153 1.50 1.66 -20.92
CA GLY A 153 1.87 1.68 -22.34
C GLY A 153 3.37 1.91 -22.58
N GLU A 154 4.21 1.84 -21.54
CA GLU A 154 5.66 1.99 -21.67
C GLU A 154 6.29 0.66 -22.11
N ILE A 155 6.76 0.59 -23.35
CA ILE A 155 7.64 -0.47 -23.83
C ILE A 155 9.08 -0.07 -23.49
N ARG A 156 9.47 -0.16 -22.21
CA ARG A 156 10.85 0.14 -21.79
C ARG A 156 11.70 -1.15 -21.70
N PRO A 157 12.84 -1.26 -22.39
CA PRO A 157 13.79 -2.33 -22.15
C PRO A 157 14.46 -2.16 -20.77
N PRO A 158 14.92 -3.24 -20.13
CA PRO A 158 15.17 -3.26 -18.68
C PRO A 158 16.46 -2.57 -18.20
N ARG A 159 17.31 -2.03 -19.09
CA ARG A 159 18.72 -1.75 -18.75
C ARG A 159 19.20 -0.29 -18.79
N ASP A 160 18.46 0.65 -19.38
CA ASP A 160 19.09 1.94 -19.70
C ASP A 160 19.03 3.01 -18.60
N VAL A 161 18.38 2.73 -17.46
CA VAL A 161 18.28 3.72 -16.36
C VAL A 161 19.49 3.68 -15.43
N ALA A 162 20.29 2.62 -15.46
CA ALA A 162 21.47 2.47 -14.59
C ALA A 162 22.73 3.17 -15.13
N VAL A 163 22.78 3.53 -16.42
CA VAL A 163 24.03 3.98 -17.07
C VAL A 163 24.40 5.43 -16.72
N ASN A 164 23.46 6.24 -16.21
CA ASN A 164 23.66 7.68 -15.97
C ASN A 164 23.36 8.15 -14.53
N ARG A 165 23.28 7.27 -13.53
CA ARG A 165 23.03 7.72 -12.16
C ARG A 165 24.37 7.98 -11.43
N PRO A 166 24.68 9.22 -11.02
CA PRO A 166 25.95 9.54 -10.37
C PRO A 166 26.13 8.91 -8.97
N GLU A 167 25.05 8.40 -8.38
CA GLU A 167 25.05 7.75 -7.06
C GLU A 167 24.42 6.35 -7.10
N PRO A 168 24.93 5.39 -6.29
CA PRO A 168 24.31 4.09 -6.11
C PRO A 168 22.83 4.26 -5.71
N PRO A 169 21.89 3.45 -6.23
CA PRO A 169 20.54 3.45 -5.73
C PRO A 169 20.55 3.19 -4.22
N LEU A 170 19.92 4.06 -3.42
CA LEU A 170 19.68 3.78 -2.02
C LEU A 170 18.90 2.46 -1.92
N LEU A 171 19.35 1.58 -1.02
CA LEU A 171 18.70 0.29 -0.81
C LEU A 171 17.25 0.51 -0.32
N PRO A 172 16.28 -0.24 -0.85
CA PRO A 172 14.91 -0.17 -0.37
C PRO A 172 14.81 -0.40 1.14
N GLU A 173 13.87 0.31 1.78
CA GLU A 173 13.43 0.04 3.15
C GLU A 173 12.56 -1.21 3.13
N ILE A 174 12.75 -2.10 4.10
CA ILE A 174 12.07 -3.41 4.14
C ILE A 174 11.27 -3.53 5.42
N PHE A 175 10.08 -4.10 5.27
CA PHE A 175 9.13 -4.30 6.35
C PHE A 175 8.62 -5.73 6.33
N LEU A 176 8.71 -6.39 7.48
CA LEU A 176 8.06 -7.67 7.74
C LEU A 176 6.72 -7.41 8.42
N TRP A 177 5.66 -7.98 7.86
CA TRP A 177 4.33 -7.95 8.42
C TRP A 177 3.99 -9.31 9.01
N THR A 178 3.64 -9.35 10.28
CA THR A 178 3.21 -10.58 10.98
C THR A 178 1.75 -10.46 11.40
N PRO A 179 1.01 -11.57 11.54
CA PRO A 179 -0.34 -11.55 12.10
C PRO A 179 -0.38 -10.90 13.49
N ARG A 180 -1.49 -10.22 13.82
CA ARG A 180 -1.75 -9.62 15.14
C ARG A 180 -2.98 -10.23 15.81
#